data_AF-A0A2N2LQN4-F1
#
_entry.id   AF-A0A2N2LQN4-F1
#
_cell.length_a   1.000
_cell.length_b   1.000
_cell.length_c   1.000
_cell.angle_alpha   90.00
_cell.angle_beta   90.00
_cell.angle_gamma   90.00
#
_symmetry.space_group_name_H-M   'P 1'
#
loop_
_entity.id
_entity.type
_entity.pdbx_description
1 polymer ?
#
loop_
_entity_poly.entity_id
_entity_poly.type
_entity_poly.pdbx_seq_one_letter_code
_entity_poly.pdbx_strand_id
1 'polypeptide(L)'
;NFNYISTIDKPDEEPVPWGGKTGWVQDVWKSGAVADAWGFKPTPENTHVFLCGVSGMVNAMLEALYAEGFVEHTKQQEGQIHIERFV
;
A
#
# COMPACT_ATOMS: atom_id res chain seq x y z
N ASN A 1 -13.11 9.78 9.16
CA ASN A 1 -11.82 9.47 9.82
C ASN A 1 -10.74 9.42 8.74
N PHE A 2 -9.53 9.92 8.99
CA PHE A 2 -8.43 9.96 8.01
C PHE A 2 -7.13 9.62 8.74
N ASN A 3 -6.36 8.69 8.18
CA ASN A 3 -5.06 8.27 8.71
C ASN A 3 -4.01 8.47 7.61
N TYR A 4 -2.90 9.12 7.96
CA TYR A 4 -1.76 9.31 7.06
C TYR A 4 -0.56 8.53 7.58
N ILE A 5 -0.10 7.55 6.80
CA ILE A 5 1.07 6.73 7.12
C ILE A 5 2.13 7.03 6.08
N SER A 6 3.20 7.70 6.51
CA SER A 6 4.37 7.97 5.69
C SER A 6 5.46 6.92 5.93
N THR A 7 6.23 6.66 4.89
CA THR A 7 7.42 5.81 4.95
C THR A 7 8.52 6.38 4.08
N ILE A 8 9.77 6.13 4.46
CA ILE A 8 10.95 6.43 3.66
C ILE A 8 11.85 5.19 3.62
N ASP A 9 12.50 4.94 2.49
CA ASP A 9 13.36 3.79 2.27
C ASP A 9 14.79 4.03 2.81
N LYS A 10 15.19 5.29 3.02
CA LYS A 10 16.54 5.67 3.43
C LYS A 10 16.58 6.66 4.61
N PRO A 11 16.15 6.23 5.80
CA PRO A 11 16.11 7.12 6.97
C PRO A 11 17.46 7.68 7.38
N ASP A 12 18.55 6.95 7.12
CA ASP A 12 19.91 7.38 7.48
C ASP A 12 20.48 8.46 6.54
N GLU A 13 19.84 8.70 5.39
CA GLU A 13 20.22 9.79 4.46
C GLU A 13 19.50 11.12 4.80
N GLU A 14 18.57 11.12 5.75
CA GLU A 14 17.83 12.32 6.14
C GLU A 14 18.65 13.26 7.06
N PRO A 15 18.56 14.59 6.87
CA PRO A 15 19.28 15.55 7.70
C PRO A 15 18.75 15.61 9.15
N VAL A 16 17.55 15.08 9.41
CA VAL A 16 16.92 14.98 10.73
C VAL A 16 16.53 13.52 10.96
N PRO A 17 16.79 12.94 12.15
CA PRO A 17 16.44 11.56 12.44
C PRO A 17 14.96 11.27 12.17
N TRP A 18 14.69 10.27 11.33
CA TRP A 18 13.34 9.85 11.00
C TRP A 18 12.77 8.93 12.07
N GLY A 19 11.70 9.37 12.73
CA GLY A 19 10.99 8.59 13.75
C GLY A 19 9.79 7.78 13.23
N GLY A 20 9.51 7.82 11.93
CA GLY A 20 8.35 7.18 11.31
C GLY A 20 8.60 5.75 10.84
N LYS A 21 7.67 5.20 10.04
CA LYS A 21 7.86 3.89 9.40
C LYS A 21 8.96 3.98 8.34
N THR A 22 9.69 2.89 8.15
CA THR A 22 10.77 2.80 7.18
C THR A 22 10.53 1.64 6.22
N GLY A 23 11.15 1.70 5.04
CA GLY A 23 11.00 0.73 3.97
C GLY A 23 9.97 1.15 2.93
N TRP A 24 9.59 0.20 2.07
CA TRP A 24 8.72 0.46 0.93
C TRP A 24 7.24 0.31 1.33
N VAL A 25 6.34 0.85 0.52
CA VAL A 25 4.89 0.86 0.83
C VAL A 25 4.29 -0.54 1.02
N GLN A 26 4.79 -1.56 0.31
CA GLN A 26 4.35 -2.94 0.50
C GLN A 26 4.82 -3.53 1.85
N ASP A 27 5.93 -3.04 2.38
CA ASP A 27 6.42 -3.46 3.70
C ASP A 27 5.55 -2.84 4.79
N VAL A 28 5.14 -1.58 4.60
CA VAL A 28 4.16 -0.91 5.47
C VAL A 28 2.83 -1.65 5.47
N TRP A 29 2.32 -2.05 4.30
CA TRP A 29 1.12 -2.86 4.18
C TRP A 29 1.26 -4.19 4.94
N LYS A 30 2.30 -4.97 4.63
CA LYS A 30 2.58 -6.29 5.24
C LYS A 30 2.80 -6.22 6.75
N SER A 31 3.27 -5.08 7.27
CA SER A 31 3.48 -4.89 8.71
C SER A 31 2.19 -4.81 9.53
N GLY A 32 1.02 -4.65 8.88
CA GLY A 32 -0.27 -4.46 9.55
C GLY A 32 -0.55 -3.02 9.97
N ALA A 33 0.32 -2.06 9.64
CA ALA A 33 0.18 -0.66 10.08
C ALA A 33 -1.17 -0.02 9.69
N VAL A 34 -1.73 -0.41 8.55
CA VAL A 34 -3.05 0.05 8.11
C VAL A 34 -4.15 -0.48 9.03
N ALA A 35 -4.09 -1.77 9.39
CA ALA A 35 -5.07 -2.39 10.27
C ALA A 35 -5.03 -1.79 11.67
N ASP A 36 -3.82 -1.54 12.20
CA ASP A 36 -3.62 -0.89 13.50
C ASP A 36 -4.21 0.53 13.51
N ALA A 37 -3.98 1.31 12.45
CA ALA A 37 -4.49 2.67 12.34
C ALA A 37 -6.02 2.74 12.19
N TRP A 38 -6.63 1.71 11.58
CA TRP A 38 -8.06 1.66 11.31
C TRP A 38 -8.85 0.93 12.39
N GLY A 39 -8.18 0.10 13.20
CA GLY A 39 -8.80 -0.78 14.19
C GLY A 39 -9.50 -2.00 13.60
N PHE A 40 -9.34 -2.26 12.30
CA PHE A 40 -9.87 -3.44 11.62
C PHE A 40 -8.96 -3.85 10.46
N LYS A 41 -8.98 -5.13 10.10
CA LYS A 41 -8.19 -5.64 8.97
C LYS A 41 -8.82 -5.20 7.63
N PRO A 42 -8.07 -4.58 6.71
CA PRO A 42 -8.54 -4.38 5.35
C PRO A 42 -8.65 -5.73 4.62
N THR A 43 -9.78 -5.96 3.96
CA THR A 43 -10.07 -7.18 3.18
C THR A 43 -10.74 -6.81 1.85
N PRO A 44 -10.80 -7.72 0.87
CA PRO A 44 -11.48 -7.47 -0.41
C PRO A 44 -12.96 -7.09 -0.26
N GLU A 45 -13.62 -7.52 0.81
CA GLU A 45 -15.04 -7.24 1.07
C GLU A 45 -15.29 -5.83 1.61
N ASN A 46 -14.26 -5.17 2.15
CA ASN A 46 -14.43 -3.90 2.88
C ASN A 46 -13.50 -2.77 2.43
N THR A 47 -12.56 -3.02 1.51
CA THR A 47 -11.52 -2.07 1.15
C THR A 47 -11.27 -2.02 -0.35
N HIS A 48 -11.20 -0.81 -0.90
CA HIS A 48 -10.59 -0.55 -2.21
C HIS A 48 -9.19 0.04 -2.02
N VAL A 49 -8.25 -0.35 -2.88
CA VAL A 49 -6.86 0.10 -2.85
C VAL A 49 -6.54 0.81 -4.15
N PHE A 50 -6.07 2.06 -4.05
CA PHE A 50 -5.65 2.87 -5.19
C PHE A 50 -4.13 2.95 -5.20
N LEU A 51 -3.51 2.49 -6.28
CA LEU A 51 -2.06 2.45 -6.45
C LEU A 51 -1.62 3.43 -7.53
N CYS A 52 -0.65 4.27 -7.19
CA CYS A 52 -0.11 5.29 -8.09
C CYS A 52 1.40 5.42 -7.82
N GLY A 53 2.22 5.35 -8.88
CA GLY A 53 3.67 5.45 -8.74
C GLY A 53 4.45 4.75 -9.85
N VAL A 54 5.75 4.56 -9.60
CA VAL A 54 6.65 3.85 -10.51
C VAL A 54 6.27 2.37 -10.60
N SER A 55 6.48 1.78 -11.77
CA SER A 55 6.04 0.40 -12.06
C SER A 55 6.54 -0.64 -11.06
N GLY A 56 7.77 -0.49 -10.54
CA GLY A 56 8.32 -1.39 -9.53
C GLY A 56 7.53 -1.38 -8.21
N MET A 57 7.14 -0.20 -7.73
CA MET A 57 6.32 -0.05 -6.52
C MET A 57 4.94 -0.67 -6.70
N VAL A 58 4.29 -0.38 -7.83
CA VAL A 58 2.96 -0.92 -8.14
C VAL A 58 2.99 -2.45 -8.19
N ASN A 59 3.99 -3.05 -8.83
CA ASN A 59 4.11 -4.50 -8.94
C ASN A 59 4.32 -5.17 -7.57
N ALA A 60 5.15 -4.57 -6.70
CA ALA A 60 5.37 -5.09 -5.36
C ALA A 60 4.11 -5.01 -4.48
N MET A 61 3.33 -3.93 -4.61
CA MET A 61 2.03 -3.80 -3.94
C MET A 61 1.01 -4.80 -4.47
N LEU A 62 0.95 -5.02 -5.79
CA LEU A 62 0.07 -6.03 -6.37
C LEU A 62 0.35 -7.43 -5.83
N GLU A 63 1.62 -7.83 -5.74
CA GLU A 63 1.99 -9.13 -5.16
C GLU A 63 1.47 -9.27 -3.73
N ALA A 64 1.63 -8.23 -2.90
CA ALA A 64 1.15 -8.21 -1.53
C ALA A 64 -0.39 -8.34 -1.45
N LEU A 65 -1.10 -7.58 -2.28
CA LEU A 65 -2.57 -7.55 -2.29
C LEU A 65 -3.17 -8.85 -2.85
N TYR A 66 -2.57 -9.42 -3.90
CA TYR A 66 -2.99 -10.71 -4.46
C TYR A 66 -2.83 -11.85 -3.47
N ALA A 67 -1.76 -11.84 -2.66
CA ALA A 67 -1.58 -12.83 -1.59
C ALA A 67 -2.71 -12.76 -0.53
N GLU A 68 -3.40 -11.63 -0.42
CA GLU A 68 -4.54 -11.42 0.48
C GLU A 68 -5.91 -11.51 -0.21
N GLY A 69 -5.95 -11.95 -1.47
CA GLY A 69 -7.19 -12.20 -2.21
C GLY A 69 -7.84 -10.97 -2.83
N PHE A 70 -7.17 -9.81 -2.82
CA PHE A 70 -7.63 -8.65 -3.57
C PHE A 70 -7.52 -8.93 -5.08
N VAL A 71 -8.39 -8.30 -5.86
CA VAL A 71 -8.44 -8.47 -7.31
C VAL A 71 -8.27 -7.12 -8.00
N GLU A 72 -7.54 -7.07 -9.11
CA GLU A 72 -7.43 -5.87 -9.93
C GLU A 72 -8.77 -5.56 -10.61
N HIS A 73 -9.19 -4.30 -10.49
CA HIS A 73 -10.36 -3.80 -11.19
C HIS A 73 -10.02 -3.58 -12.66
N THR A 74 -10.83 -4.18 -13.55
CA THR A 74 -10.76 -3.99 -14.99
C THR A 74 -12.14 -3.67 -15.54
N LYS A 75 -12.22 -3.36 -16.84
CA LYS A 75 -13.52 -3.16 -17.49
C LYS A 75 -14.38 -4.44 -17.52
N GLN A 76 -13.77 -5.61 -17.40
CA GLN A 76 -14.43 -6.92 -17.52
C GLN A 76 -14.66 -7.60 -16.16
N GLN A 77 -13.89 -7.22 -15.15
CA GLN A 77 -13.92 -7.84 -13.84
C GLN A 77 -13.85 -6.76 -12.76
N GLU A 78 -14.89 -6.71 -11.92
CA GLU A 78 -14.84 -5.87 -10.74
C GLU A 78 -13.80 -6.40 -9.75
N GLY A 79 -12.97 -5.49 -9.27
CA GLY A 79 -11.95 -5.73 -8.28
C GLY A 79 -11.77 -4.52 -7.36
N GLN A 80 -10.92 -4.70 -6.37
CA GLN A 80 -10.67 -3.71 -5.33
C GLN A 80 -9.43 -2.86 -5.61
N ILE A 81 -8.52 -3.34 -6.47
CA ILE A 81 -7.27 -2.65 -6.77
C ILE A 81 -7.45 -1.80 -8.02
N HIS A 82 -7.18 -0.50 -7.90
CA HIS A 82 -7.24 0.48 -8.98
C HIS A 82 -5.85 1.04 -9.20
N ILE A 83 -5.39 1.08 -10.46
CA ILE A 83 -3.98 1.35 -10.75
C ILE A 83 -3.83 2.50 -11.73
N GLU A 84 -2.94 3.43 -11.39
CA GLU A 84 -2.35 4.40 -12.31
C GLU A 84 -0.83 4.19 -12.33
N ARG A 85 -0.25 3.98 -13.52
CA ARG A 85 1.20 3.76 -13.68
C ARG A 85 1.84 4.99 -14.30
N PHE A 86 2.93 5.44 -13.71
CA PHE A 86 3.85 6.35 -14.38
C PHE A 86 4.92 5.55 -15.10
N VAL A 87 5.11 5.88 -16.38
CA VAL A 87 6.13 5.32 -17.27
C VAL A 87 7.42 6.11 -17.14
#